data_AF-A0A1Y4BHL4-F1
#
_entry.id   AF-A0A1Y4BHL4-F1
#
_cell.length_a   1.000
_cell.length_b   1.000
_cell.length_c   1.000
_cell.angle_alpha   90.00
_cell.angle_beta   90.00
_cell.angle_gamma   90.00
#
_symmetry.space_group_name_H-M   'P 1'
#
loop_
_entity.id
_entity.type
_entity.pdbx_description
1 polymer ?
#
loop_
_entity_poly.entity_id
_entity_poly.type
_entity_poly.pdbx_seq_one_letter_code
_entity_poly.pdbx_strand_id
1 'polypeptide(L)'
;MAQDMRVKYDVALRRKAADLFGRGLGYRAVSTELEIPRRTAKGWQRRFRATGAEGLLDVGGSQYRYSFETKLAAARAVVEEGATRSEAMARFGVRSEAPISKWVKSYREGGEEALRPKPKGRPRGSGSRAAPMTREQELEREVRRLEAEVAYLKKSIALKAELRSRAGRRP
;
A
#
# COMPACT_ATOMS: atom_id res chain seq x y z
N MET A 1 16.03 -12.63 -18.89
CA MET A 1 14.60 -12.72 -18.52
C MET A 1 14.47 -12.41 -17.04
N ALA A 2 13.91 -11.26 -16.66
CA ALA A 2 13.80 -10.85 -15.26
C ALA A 2 12.69 -11.66 -14.57
N GLN A 3 13.04 -12.48 -13.56
CA GLN A 3 12.07 -13.22 -12.76
C GLN A 3 11.41 -12.25 -11.77
N ASP A 4 10.09 -12.09 -11.85
CA ASP A 4 9.32 -11.33 -10.85
C ASP A 4 9.33 -12.10 -9.52
N MET A 5 10.20 -11.68 -8.60
CA MET A 5 10.42 -12.31 -7.29
C MET A 5 9.19 -12.25 -6.36
N ARG A 6 8.08 -11.59 -6.75
CA ARG A 6 6.80 -11.62 -6.02
C ARG A 6 6.05 -12.93 -6.20
N VAL A 7 6.41 -13.72 -7.21
CA VAL A 7 5.77 -14.98 -7.55
C VAL A 7 6.57 -16.12 -6.88
N LYS A 8 6.05 -16.65 -5.77
CA LYS A 8 6.71 -17.73 -4.99
C LYS A 8 7.01 -19.01 -5.81
N TYR A 9 6.27 -19.24 -6.89
CA TYR A 9 6.43 -20.39 -7.78
C TYR A 9 6.29 -19.92 -9.21
N ASP A 10 7.31 -20.12 -10.04
CA ASP A 10 7.32 -19.65 -11.41
C ASP A 10 6.17 -20.25 -12.26
N VAL A 11 5.93 -19.64 -13.43
CA VAL A 11 4.89 -20.07 -14.36
C VAL A 11 5.21 -21.44 -14.97
N ALA A 12 6.50 -21.79 -15.13
CA ALA A 12 6.92 -23.06 -15.70
C ALA A 12 6.55 -24.25 -14.79
N LEU A 13 6.79 -24.12 -13.49
CA LEU A 13 6.47 -25.09 -12.45
C LEU A 13 4.96 -25.30 -12.35
N ARG A 14 4.17 -24.23 -12.46
CA ARG A 14 2.71 -24.32 -12.51
C ARG A 14 2.19 -24.97 -13.79
N ARG A 15 2.86 -24.76 -14.93
CA ARG A 15 2.56 -25.46 -16.18
C ARG A 15 2.84 -26.95 -16.05
N LYS A 16 3.98 -27.33 -15.48
CA LYS A 16 4.31 -28.73 -15.19
C LYS A 16 3.27 -29.35 -14.25
N ALA A 17 2.82 -28.62 -13.22
CA ALA A 17 1.73 -29.08 -12.36
C ALA A 17 0.40 -29.27 -13.10
N ALA A 18 0.04 -28.34 -13.99
CA ALA A 18 -1.19 -28.45 -14.80
C ALA A 18 -1.18 -29.69 -15.69
N ASP A 19 -0.04 -29.98 -16.34
CA ASP A 19 0.14 -31.20 -17.14
C ASP A 19 -0.04 -32.46 -16.29
N LEU A 20 0.64 -32.53 -15.14
CA LEU A 20 0.52 -33.67 -14.22
C LEU A 20 -0.91 -33.86 -13.72
N PHE A 21 -1.63 -32.78 -13.42
CA PHE A 21 -3.06 -32.86 -13.05
C PHE A 21 -3.94 -33.29 -14.23
N GLY A 22 -3.66 -32.83 -15.45
CA GLY A 22 -4.35 -33.25 -16.67
C GLY A 22 -4.15 -34.74 -16.98
N ARG A 23 -3.00 -35.29 -16.60
CA ARG A 23 -2.69 -36.73 -16.62
C ARG A 23 -3.32 -37.52 -15.48
N GLY A 24 -4.13 -36.88 -14.63
CA GLY A 24 -4.86 -37.52 -13.54
C GLY A 24 -4.07 -37.68 -12.23
N LEU A 25 -2.84 -37.15 -12.13
CA LEU A 25 -2.05 -37.30 -10.91
C LEU A 25 -2.66 -36.51 -9.74
N GLY A 26 -2.63 -37.12 -8.56
CA GLY A 26 -3.07 -36.49 -7.32
C GLY A 26 -2.06 -35.48 -6.79
N TYR A 27 -2.52 -34.56 -5.93
CA TYR A 27 -1.66 -33.55 -5.30
C TYR A 27 -0.45 -34.11 -4.52
N ARG A 28 -0.53 -35.37 -4.04
CA ARG A 28 0.59 -36.04 -3.36
C ARG A 28 1.73 -36.34 -4.33
N ALA A 29 1.41 -36.89 -5.50
CA ALA A 29 2.39 -37.19 -6.54
C ALA A 29 3.00 -35.89 -7.12
N VAL A 30 2.16 -34.88 -7.37
CA VAL A 30 2.63 -33.56 -7.85
C VAL A 30 3.52 -32.84 -6.82
N SER A 31 3.26 -33.02 -5.52
CA SER A 31 4.10 -32.47 -4.46
C SER A 31 5.50 -33.08 -4.46
N THR A 32 5.60 -34.40 -4.66
CA THR A 32 6.89 -35.10 -4.75
C THR A 32 7.62 -34.74 -6.05
N GLU A 33 6.94 -34.79 -7.19
CA GLU A 33 7.51 -34.56 -8.52
C GLU A 33 8.03 -33.13 -8.74
N LEU A 34 7.45 -32.14 -8.03
CA LEU A 34 7.81 -30.73 -8.15
C LEU A 34 8.50 -30.17 -6.90
N GLU A 35 8.78 -31.03 -5.92
CA GLU A 35 9.40 -30.65 -4.63
C GLU A 35 8.72 -29.47 -3.92
N ILE A 36 7.40 -29.33 -4.11
CA ILE A 36 6.61 -28.28 -3.48
C ILE A 36 5.91 -28.81 -2.22
N PRO A 37 5.66 -27.96 -1.19
CA PRO A 37 4.89 -28.35 -0.03
C PRO A 37 3.52 -28.91 -0.39
N ARG A 38 3.11 -30.01 0.26
CA ARG A 38 1.83 -30.69 0.01
C ARG A 38 0.61 -29.77 0.09
N ARG A 39 0.65 -28.77 0.99
CA ARG A 39 -0.40 -27.76 1.13
C ARG A 39 -0.55 -26.90 -0.13
N THR A 40 0.58 -26.55 -0.76
CA THR A 40 0.61 -25.81 -2.04
C THR A 40 0.03 -26.67 -3.16
N ALA A 41 0.53 -27.90 -3.32
CA ALA A 41 0.03 -28.82 -4.34
C ALA A 41 -1.47 -29.11 -4.20
N LYS A 42 -1.97 -29.26 -2.97
CA LYS A 42 -3.41 -29.43 -2.67
C LYS A 42 -4.22 -28.21 -3.09
N GLY A 43 -3.70 -27.01 -2.84
CA GLY A 43 -4.32 -25.76 -3.30
C GLY A 43 -4.36 -25.65 -4.83
N TRP A 44 -3.27 -26.04 -5.49
CA TRP A 44 -3.18 -26.04 -6.96
C TRP A 44 -4.15 -27.03 -7.61
N GLN A 45 -4.28 -28.24 -7.07
CA GLN A 45 -5.24 -29.22 -7.58
C GLN A 45 -6.69 -28.72 -7.47
N ARG A 46 -7.04 -28.02 -6.38
CA ARG A 46 -8.37 -27.43 -6.23
C ARG A 46 -8.65 -26.38 -7.31
N ARG A 47 -7.67 -25.51 -7.59
CA ARG A 47 -7.78 -24.49 -8.64
C ARG A 47 -7.87 -25.13 -10.04
N PHE A 48 -7.02 -26.11 -10.31
CA PHE A 48 -7.05 -26.85 -11.56
C PHE A 48 -8.41 -27.52 -11.81
N ARG A 49 -9.03 -28.11 -10.77
CA ARG A 49 -10.37 -28.69 -10.89
C ARG A 49 -11.48 -27.66 -11.11
N ALA A 50 -11.33 -26.44 -10.61
CA ALA A 50 -12.33 -25.39 -10.73
C ALA A 50 -12.28 -24.66 -12.07
N THR A 51 -11.08 -24.47 -12.62
CA THR A 51 -10.84 -23.53 -13.74
C THR A 51 -9.84 -24.07 -14.78
N GLY A 52 -9.48 -25.35 -14.70
CA GLY A 52 -8.49 -25.96 -15.59
C GLY A 52 -7.07 -25.42 -15.43
N ALA A 53 -6.26 -25.66 -16.46
CA ALA A 53 -4.88 -25.19 -16.53
C ALA A 53 -4.79 -23.65 -16.46
N GLU A 54 -5.75 -22.95 -17.05
CA GLU A 54 -5.78 -21.48 -17.10
C GLU A 54 -5.78 -20.85 -15.71
N GLY A 55 -6.66 -21.29 -14.81
CA GLY A 55 -6.68 -20.73 -13.46
C GLY A 55 -5.55 -21.20 -12.54
N LEU A 56 -4.81 -22.26 -12.92
CA LEU A 56 -3.55 -22.60 -12.25
C LEU A 56 -2.39 -21.71 -12.73
N LEU A 57 -2.38 -21.37 -14.02
CA LEU A 57 -1.41 -20.49 -14.68
C LEU A 57 -1.66 -18.99 -14.45
N ASP A 58 -2.79 -18.63 -13.83
CA ASP A 58 -3.00 -17.28 -13.29
C ASP A 58 -2.12 -17.10 -12.04
N VAL A 59 -0.83 -16.87 -12.29
CA VAL A 59 0.24 -16.78 -11.27
C VAL A 59 0.44 -15.36 -10.77
N GLY A 60 0.00 -14.38 -11.54
CA GLY A 60 0.04 -12.99 -11.13
C GLY A 60 -1.03 -12.74 -10.10
N GLY A 61 -0.68 -12.03 -9.02
CA GLY A 61 -1.61 -11.14 -8.35
C GLY A 61 -2.07 -10.03 -9.30
N SER A 62 -2.61 -10.40 -10.47
CA SER A 62 -3.54 -9.58 -11.20
C SER A 62 -4.74 -9.50 -10.29
N GLN A 63 -4.70 -8.49 -9.40
CA GLN A 63 -5.91 -7.77 -9.03
C GLN A 63 -6.65 -7.62 -10.34
N TYR A 64 -7.63 -8.50 -10.63
CA TYR A 64 -8.31 -8.53 -11.92
C TYR A 64 -8.78 -7.10 -12.13
N ARG A 65 -8.14 -6.39 -13.06
CA ARG A 65 -8.29 -4.94 -13.18
C ARG A 65 -9.55 -4.74 -13.96
N TYR A 66 -10.68 -4.76 -13.26
CA TYR A 66 -11.94 -4.31 -13.80
C TYR A 66 -11.75 -2.87 -14.28
N SER A 67 -12.17 -2.58 -15.51
CA SER A 67 -12.17 -1.22 -16.04
C SER A 67 -13.07 -0.35 -15.17
N PHE A 68 -12.88 0.97 -15.22
CA PHE A 68 -13.78 1.90 -14.54
C PHE A 68 -15.24 1.67 -14.95
N GLU A 69 -15.46 1.42 -16.25
CA GLU A 69 -16.77 1.13 -16.82
C GLU A 69 -17.40 -0.13 -16.22
N THR A 70 -16.65 -1.23 -16.12
CA THR A 70 -17.16 -2.48 -15.50
C THR A 70 -17.54 -2.26 -14.04
N LYS A 71 -16.75 -1.47 -13.29
CA LYS A 71 -17.05 -1.14 -11.89
C LYS A 71 -18.31 -0.31 -11.78
N LEU A 72 -18.44 0.70 -12.64
CA LEU A 72 -19.56 1.62 -12.66
C LEU A 72 -20.86 0.92 -13.04
N ALA A 73 -20.82 0.11 -14.10
CA ALA A 73 -21.98 -0.67 -14.55
C ALA A 73 -22.44 -1.67 -13.48
N ALA A 74 -21.50 -2.39 -12.85
CA ALA A 74 -21.82 -3.31 -11.76
C ALA A 74 -22.38 -2.59 -10.51
N ALA A 75 -21.88 -1.40 -10.18
CA ALA A 75 -22.38 -0.63 -9.05
C ALA A 75 -23.78 -0.05 -9.31
N ARG A 76 -24.01 0.54 -10.49
CA ARG A 76 -25.32 1.08 -10.91
C ARG A 76 -26.38 0.00 -10.98
N ALA A 77 -26.06 -1.17 -11.54
CA ALA A 77 -27.02 -2.28 -11.59
C ALA A 77 -27.52 -2.66 -10.19
N VAL A 78 -26.65 -2.63 -9.17
CA VAL A 78 -27.06 -2.97 -7.80
C VAL A 78 -27.77 -1.81 -7.08
N VAL A 79 -27.38 -0.56 -7.35
CA VAL A 79 -27.89 0.61 -6.62
C VAL A 79 -29.15 1.19 -7.26
N GLU A 80 -29.17 1.32 -8.58
CA GLU A 80 -30.25 1.95 -9.35
C GLU A 80 -31.25 0.91 -9.87
N GLU A 81 -30.77 -0.21 -10.42
CA GLU A 81 -31.64 -1.26 -11.01
C GLU A 81 -32.11 -2.31 -9.99
N GLY A 82 -31.59 -2.26 -8.75
CA GLY A 82 -31.95 -3.22 -7.69
C GLY A 82 -31.43 -4.65 -7.91
N ALA A 83 -30.49 -4.86 -8.84
CA ALA A 83 -29.91 -6.18 -9.08
C ALA A 83 -29.17 -6.70 -7.85
N THR A 84 -29.20 -8.02 -7.67
CA THR A 84 -28.37 -8.68 -6.66
C THR A 84 -26.90 -8.63 -7.06
N ARG A 85 -26.00 -8.78 -6.08
CA ARG A 85 -24.55 -8.84 -6.34
C ARG A 85 -24.19 -10.03 -7.22
N SER A 86 -24.88 -11.15 -7.05
CA SER A 86 -24.68 -12.36 -7.87
C SER A 86 -25.08 -12.13 -9.33
N GLU A 87 -26.21 -11.46 -9.57
CA GLU A 87 -26.62 -11.07 -10.94
C GLU A 87 -25.61 -10.10 -11.57
N ALA A 88 -25.14 -9.11 -10.81
CA ALA A 88 -24.09 -8.20 -11.29
C ALA A 88 -22.76 -8.93 -11.57
N MET A 89 -22.41 -9.98 -10.82
CA MET A 89 -21.24 -10.81 -11.14
C MET A 89 -21.38 -11.48 -12.49
N ALA A 90 -22.53 -12.12 -12.74
CA ALA A 90 -22.79 -12.83 -13.97
C ALA A 90 -22.83 -11.88 -15.17
N ARG A 91 -23.52 -10.73 -15.04
CA ARG A 91 -23.65 -9.73 -16.11
C ARG A 91 -22.32 -9.09 -16.50
N PHE A 92 -21.45 -8.80 -15.53
CA PHE A 92 -20.24 -8.00 -15.74
C PHE A 92 -18.93 -8.79 -15.62
N GLY A 93 -19.01 -10.12 -15.58
CA GLY A 93 -17.84 -11.00 -15.55
C GLY A 93 -16.97 -10.82 -14.29
N VAL A 94 -17.57 -10.49 -13.16
CA VAL A 94 -16.85 -10.28 -11.90
C VAL A 94 -16.66 -11.61 -11.18
N ARG A 95 -15.41 -11.97 -10.91
CA ARG A 95 -15.03 -13.28 -10.34
C ARG A 95 -15.55 -13.53 -8.91
N SER A 96 -16.01 -12.51 -8.20
CA SER A 96 -16.49 -12.64 -6.81
C SER A 96 -17.36 -11.46 -6.38
N GLU A 97 -18.15 -11.63 -5.32
CA GLU A 97 -19.02 -10.56 -4.79
C GLU A 97 -18.24 -9.46 -4.05
N ALA A 98 -17.05 -9.76 -3.53
CA ALA A 98 -16.31 -8.83 -2.67
C ALA A 98 -15.92 -7.51 -3.38
N PRO A 99 -15.44 -7.51 -4.64
CA PRO A 99 -15.27 -6.29 -5.44
C PRO A 99 -16.57 -5.50 -5.62
N ILE A 100 -17.68 -6.17 -5.94
CA ILE A 100 -18.98 -5.52 -6.16
C ILE A 100 -19.44 -4.80 -4.90
N SER A 101 -19.36 -5.48 -3.75
CA SER A 101 -19.71 -4.86 -2.45
C SER A 101 -18.89 -3.60 -2.16
N LYS A 102 -17.60 -3.60 -2.51
CA LYS A 102 -16.75 -2.41 -2.36
C LYS A 102 -17.17 -1.29 -3.31
N TRP A 103 -17.47 -1.60 -4.58
CA TRP A 103 -17.90 -0.60 -5.56
C TRP A 103 -19.25 0.01 -5.21
N VAL A 104 -20.22 -0.81 -4.79
CA VAL A 104 -21.53 -0.35 -4.33
C VAL A 104 -21.39 0.61 -3.15
N LYS A 105 -20.52 0.29 -2.18
CA LYS A 105 -20.24 1.18 -1.05
C LYS A 105 -19.65 2.52 -1.54
N SER A 106 -18.59 2.48 -2.34
CA SER A 106 -17.96 3.70 -2.86
C SER A 106 -18.91 4.55 -3.70
N TYR A 107 -19.75 3.91 -4.52
CA TYR A 107 -20.76 4.58 -5.34
C TYR A 107 -21.82 5.28 -4.50
N ARG A 108 -22.30 4.67 -3.41
CA ARG A 108 -23.24 5.32 -2.49
C ARG A 108 -22.62 6.50 -1.73
N GLU A 109 -21.32 6.45 -1.45
CA GLU A 109 -20.61 7.49 -0.70
C GLU A 109 -20.21 8.70 -1.56
N GLY A 110 -19.86 8.49 -2.83
CA GLY A 110 -19.31 9.55 -3.67
C GLY A 110 -19.60 9.40 -5.17
N GLY A 111 -20.64 8.65 -5.53
CA GLY A 111 -21.08 8.45 -6.90
C GLY A 111 -20.01 7.81 -7.79
N GLU A 112 -20.03 8.19 -9.06
CA GLU A 112 -19.15 7.65 -10.10
C GLU A 112 -17.68 8.00 -9.85
N GLU A 113 -17.42 9.22 -9.38
CA GLU A 113 -16.07 9.73 -9.11
C GLU A 113 -15.34 8.89 -8.07
N ALA A 114 -16.07 8.33 -7.10
CA ALA A 114 -15.50 7.45 -6.08
C ALA A 114 -14.96 6.12 -6.62
N LEU A 115 -15.40 5.69 -7.82
CA LEU A 115 -14.92 4.49 -8.50
C LEU A 115 -13.69 4.73 -9.38
N ARG A 116 -13.36 5.99 -9.65
CA ARG A 116 -12.19 6.34 -10.46
C ARG A 116 -10.90 5.91 -9.75
N PRO A 117 -9.88 5.46 -10.51
CA PRO A 117 -8.61 5.10 -9.93
C PRO A 117 -8.00 6.32 -9.23
N LYS A 118 -7.85 6.24 -7.90
CA LYS A 118 -7.13 7.26 -7.13
C LYS A 118 -5.65 7.24 -7.51
N PRO A 119 -4.98 8.42 -7.57
CA PRO A 119 -3.56 8.49 -7.86
C PRO A 119 -2.78 7.58 -6.91
N LYS A 120 -1.91 6.75 -7.49
CA LYS A 120 -1.19 5.71 -6.76
C LYS A 120 -0.04 6.34 -5.98
N GLY A 121 -0.13 6.30 -4.64
CA GLY A 121 0.94 6.73 -3.74
C GLY A 121 0.40 7.35 -2.46
N ARG A 122 1.28 7.48 -1.45
CA ARG A 122 1.03 8.40 -0.33
C ARG A 122 0.94 9.81 -0.94
N PRO A 123 -0.09 10.62 -0.61
CA PRO A 123 -0.07 12.02 -1.03
C PRO A 123 1.28 12.64 -0.63
N ARG A 124 1.93 13.33 -1.57
CA ARG A 124 3.16 14.06 -1.27
C ARG A 124 2.85 15.09 -0.18
N GLY A 125 3.36 14.84 1.02
CA GLY A 125 3.57 15.88 2.03
C GLY A 125 2.63 15.86 3.23
N SER A 126 3.08 15.24 4.34
CA SER A 126 3.00 15.88 5.66
C SER A 126 4.28 16.68 5.98
N GLY A 127 5.21 16.76 5.03
CA GLY A 127 6.28 17.74 5.06
C GLY A 127 5.77 18.98 4.37
N SER A 128 5.04 19.83 5.09
CA SER A 128 4.89 21.22 4.68
C SER A 128 6.29 21.75 4.44
N ARG A 129 6.60 22.16 3.20
CA ARG A 129 7.63 23.16 3.01
C ARG A 129 7.15 24.32 3.88
N ALA A 130 7.82 24.55 5.01
CA ALA A 130 7.44 25.61 5.92
C ALA A 130 7.25 26.86 5.05
N ALA A 131 6.11 27.53 5.19
CA ALA A 131 5.89 28.79 4.51
C ALA A 131 7.12 29.68 4.76
N PRO A 132 7.61 30.42 3.75
CA PRO A 132 8.71 31.35 3.96
C PRO A 132 8.36 32.21 5.18
N MET A 133 9.31 32.32 6.11
CA MET A 133 9.07 33.02 7.38
C MET A 133 8.63 34.44 7.11
N THR A 134 7.64 34.89 7.87
CA THR A 134 7.26 36.30 7.82
C THR A 134 8.38 37.14 8.44
N ARG A 135 8.52 38.40 8.01
CA ARG A 135 9.51 39.34 8.55
C ARG A 135 9.48 39.42 10.09
N GLU A 136 8.30 39.31 10.67
CA GLU A 136 8.10 39.29 12.13
C GLU A 136 8.72 38.06 12.78
N GLN A 137 8.57 36.88 12.18
CA GLN A 137 9.15 35.63 12.70
C GLN A 137 10.69 35.62 12.61
N GLU A 138 11.25 36.25 11.57
CA GLU A 138 12.70 36.44 11.45
C GLU A 138 13.22 37.38 12.55
N LEU A 139 12.53 38.50 12.78
CA LEU A 139 12.88 39.44 13.85
C LEU A 139 12.79 38.80 15.23
N GLU A 140 11.76 38.01 15.53
CA GLU A 140 11.65 37.28 16.81
C GLU A 140 12.77 36.26 17.03
N ARG A 141 13.28 35.65 15.95
CA ARG A 141 14.43 34.74 16.04
C ARG A 141 15.71 35.50 16.31
N GLU A 142 15.89 36.65 15.66
CA GLU A 142 17.08 37.48 15.89
C GLU A 142 17.06 38.10 17.29
N VAL A 143 15.91 38.55 17.78
CA VAL A 143 15.75 39.01 19.17
C VAL A 143 16.14 37.91 20.15
N ARG A 144 15.64 36.68 19.98
CA ARG A 144 16.01 35.54 20.83
C ARG A 144 17.51 35.24 20.79
N ARG A 145 18.13 35.33 19.62
CA ARG A 145 19.58 35.14 19.46
C ARG A 145 20.36 36.24 20.19
N LEU A 146 19.98 37.50 20.00
CA LEU A 146 20.64 38.65 20.62
C LEU A 146 20.46 38.64 22.15
N GLU A 147 19.28 38.27 22.65
CA GLU A 147 19.03 38.11 24.08
C GLU A 147 19.93 37.03 24.70
N ALA A 148 20.11 35.90 24.01
CA ALA A 148 21.01 34.84 24.44
C ALA A 148 22.48 35.31 24.46
N GLU A 149 22.90 36.06 23.44
CA GLU A 149 24.25 36.64 23.38
C GLU A 149 24.50 37.67 24.49
N VAL A 150 23.55 38.58 24.71
CA VAL A 150 23.61 39.54 25.82
C VAL A 150 23.66 38.84 27.18
N ALA A 151 22.85 37.79 27.38
CA ALA A 151 22.87 37.01 28.61
C ALA A 151 24.23 36.32 28.83
N TYR A 152 24.83 35.78 27.76
CA TYR A 152 26.16 35.19 27.82
C TYR A 152 27.25 36.22 28.19
N LEU A 153 27.24 37.39 27.54
CA LEU A 153 28.19 38.47 27.82
C LEU A 153 28.06 38.99 29.25
N LYS A 154 26.84 39.21 29.73
CA LYS A 154 26.59 39.62 31.13
C LYS A 154 27.16 38.60 32.13
N LYS A 155 26.97 37.29 31.89
CA LYS A 155 27.56 36.24 32.71
C LYS A 155 29.08 36.25 32.68
N SER A 156 29.69 36.47 31.51
CA SER A 156 31.16 36.56 31.37
C SER A 156 31.74 37.75 32.15
N ILE A 157 31.07 38.91 32.09
CA ILE A 157 31.47 40.12 32.83
C ILE A 157 31.37 39.87 34.35
N ALA A 158 30.25 39.30 34.81
CA ALA A 158 30.05 38.98 36.21
C ALA A 158 31.13 38.01 36.74
N LEU A 159 31.45 36.96 35.97
CA LEU A 159 32.51 36.02 36.32
C LEU A 159 33.89 36.68 36.41
N LYS A 160 34.22 37.56 35.46
CA LYS A 160 35.49 38.31 35.49
C LYS A 160 35.57 39.26 36.69
N ALA A 161 34.47 39.93 37.04
CA ALA A 161 34.40 40.78 38.22
C ALA A 161 34.58 39.98 39.51
N GLU A 162 33.95 38.81 39.62
CA GLU A 162 34.11 37.90 40.76
C GLU A 162 35.56 37.43 40.90
N LEU A 163 36.20 36.98 39.82
CA LEU A 163 37.60 36.54 39.82
C LEU A 163 38.56 37.66 40.27
N ARG A 164 38.34 38.91 39.83
CA ARG A 164 39.12 40.07 40.28
C ARG A 164 38.92 40.35 41.77
N SER A 165 37.68 40.27 42.27
CA SER A 165 37.37 40.47 43.69
C SER A 165 38.01 39.40 44.59
N ARG A 166 38.10 38.15 44.11
CA ARG A 166 38.76 37.04 44.81
C ARG A 166 40.28 37.17 44.81
N ALA A 167 40.87 37.67 43.72
CA ALA A 167 42.31 37.88 43.61
C ALA A 167 42.82 39.03 44.51
N GLY A 168 42.02 40.08 44.73
CA GLY A 168 42.33 41.18 45.64
C GLY A 168 42.09 40.90 47.13
N ARG A 169 41.56 39.71 47.47
CA ARG A 169 41.18 39.29 48.83
C ARG A 169 41.99 38.08 49.31
N ARG A 170 43.25 37.95 48.86
CA ARG A 170 44.23 37.02 49.44
C ARG A 170 45.07 37.80 50.47
N PRO A 171 45.17 37.34 51.74
CA PRO A 171 46.00 37.98 52.77
C PRO A 171 47.49 37.85 52.48
#